data_AF-A0A2C9V5I4-F1
#
_entry.id   AF-A0A2C9V5I4-F1
#
_cell.length_a   1.000
_cell.length_b   1.000
_cell.length_c   1.000
_cell.angle_alpha   90.00
_cell.angle_beta   90.00
_cell.angle_gamma   90.00
#
_symmetry.space_group_name_H-M   'P 1'
#
loop_
_entity.id
_entity.type
_entity.pdbx_description
1 polymer ?
#
loop_
_entity_poly.entity_id
_entity_poly.type
_entity_poly.pdbx_seq_one_letter_code
_entity_poly.pdbx_strand_id
1 'polypeptide(L)'
;MEIFSKILTSVDINKGLEIPHDRCDDVLAELQITGQRMEILVVDMQGNPWNFVCFTKSGNKQLPKPVFKKGWLEFACHWNLAAGTTITFYKEIDQATGAQYKIRVR
;
A
#
# COMPACT_ATOMS: atom_id res chain seq x y z
N MET A 1 3.72 -14.26 -2.12
CA MET A 1 4.73 -13.71 -1.19
C MET A 1 4.16 -12.50 -0.47
N GLU A 2 4.07 -12.54 0.85
CA GLU A 2 3.64 -11.37 1.62
C GLU A 2 4.70 -10.27 1.57
N ILE A 3 4.29 -9.03 1.31
CA ILE A 3 5.17 -7.86 1.35
C ILE A 3 5.08 -7.26 2.75
N PHE A 4 3.87 -6.87 3.16
CA PHE A 4 3.61 -6.45 4.54
C PHE A 4 2.15 -6.69 4.95
N SER A 5 1.93 -6.81 6.26
CA SER A 5 0.62 -6.75 6.90
C SER A 5 0.59 -5.59 7.89
N LYS A 6 -0.57 -4.95 8.06
CA LYS A 6 -0.73 -3.82 8.97
C LYS A 6 -2.14 -3.77 9.55
N ILE A 7 -2.23 -3.50 10.85
CA ILE A 7 -3.48 -3.07 11.51
C ILE A 7 -3.65 -1.57 11.24
N LEU A 8 -4.73 -1.21 10.58
CA LEU A 8 -4.99 0.17 10.16
C LEU A 8 -5.23 1.07 11.37
N THR A 9 -4.61 2.24 11.35
CA THR A 9 -4.83 3.30 12.33
C THR A 9 -5.83 4.32 11.80
N SER A 10 -6.31 5.22 12.66
CA SER A 10 -7.13 6.36 12.21
C SER A 10 -6.39 7.26 11.20
N VAL A 11 -5.06 7.32 11.27
CA VAL A 11 -4.24 8.04 10.28
C VAL A 11 -4.34 7.37 8.91
N ASP A 12 -4.23 6.04 8.87
CA ASP A 12 -4.30 5.28 7.63
C ASP A 12 -5.62 5.51 6.91
N ILE A 13 -6.72 5.51 7.64
CA ILE A 13 -8.07 5.71 7.08
C ILE A 13 -8.29 7.14 6.61
N ASN A 14 -7.86 8.15 7.40
CA ASN A 14 -8.25 9.55 7.14
C ASN A 14 -7.22 10.34 6.32
N LYS A 15 -5.94 9.96 6.35
CA LYS A 15 -4.83 10.75 5.79
C LYS A 15 -4.03 10.00 4.72
N GLY A 16 -4.08 8.67 4.72
CA GLY A 16 -3.34 7.82 3.80
C GLY A 16 -2.59 6.71 4.53
N LEU A 17 -2.41 5.57 3.87
CA LEU A 17 -1.75 4.40 4.42
C LEU A 17 -0.24 4.64 4.52
N GLU A 18 0.27 4.68 5.76
CA GLU A 18 1.70 4.73 6.02
C GLU A 18 2.31 3.32 5.91
N ILE A 19 3.45 3.21 5.23
CA ILE A 19 4.21 1.96 5.21
C ILE A 19 4.72 1.63 6.64
N PRO A 20 4.70 0.35 7.08
CA PRO A 20 5.28 -0.05 8.35
C PRO A 20 6.74 0.41 8.49
N HIS A 21 7.05 1.04 9.62
CA HIS A 21 8.33 1.72 9.83
C HIS A 21 9.51 0.75 9.96
N ASP A 22 9.29 -0.37 10.62
CA ASP A 22 10.27 -1.43 10.87
C ASP A 22 10.74 -2.16 9.61
N ARG A 23 9.94 -2.11 8.53
CA ARG A 23 10.21 -2.80 7.25
C ARG A 23 10.12 -1.85 6.05
N CYS A 24 10.29 -0.55 6.27
CA CYS A 24 10.05 0.47 5.25
C CYS A 24 10.92 0.24 4.01
N ASP A 25 12.23 0.05 4.17
CA ASP A 25 13.17 -0.14 3.05
C ASP A 25 12.88 -1.44 2.26
N ASP A 26 12.58 -2.53 2.96
CA ASP A 26 12.19 -3.80 2.34
C ASP A 26 10.91 -3.65 1.50
N VAL A 27 9.90 -2.98 2.04
CA VAL A 27 8.63 -2.75 1.34
C VAL A 27 8.85 -1.85 0.12
N LEU A 28 9.65 -0.79 0.25
CA LEU A 28 9.97 0.10 -0.87
C LEU A 28 10.71 -0.65 -1.99
N ALA A 29 11.68 -1.49 -1.63
CA ALA A 29 12.42 -2.32 -2.59
C ALA A 29 11.51 -3.32 -3.30
N GLU A 30 10.67 -4.05 -2.56
CA GLU A 30 9.73 -5.02 -3.11
C GLU A 30 8.69 -4.40 -4.04
N LEU A 31 8.22 -3.19 -3.70
CA LEU A 31 7.29 -2.42 -4.51
C LEU A 31 7.97 -1.59 -5.61
N GLN A 32 9.30 -1.65 -5.71
CA GLN A 32 10.12 -0.92 -6.68
C GLN A 32 9.88 0.59 -6.66
N ILE A 33 9.67 1.15 -5.46
CA ILE A 33 9.42 2.57 -5.26
C ILE A 33 10.76 3.29 -5.12
N THR A 34 11.22 3.91 -6.20
CA THR A 34 12.54 4.54 -6.29
C THR A 34 12.50 6.07 -6.41
N GLY A 35 11.29 6.63 -6.63
CA GLY A 35 11.08 8.06 -6.86
C GLY A 35 10.12 8.71 -5.85
N GLN A 36 9.98 10.03 -5.96
CA GLN A 36 9.14 10.84 -5.06
C GLN A 36 7.65 10.53 -5.15
N ARG A 37 7.22 10.03 -6.31
CA ARG A 37 5.83 9.67 -6.60
C ARG A 37 5.85 8.47 -7.51
N MET A 38 5.25 7.37 -7.08
CA MET A 38 5.15 6.13 -7.84
C MET A 38 3.72 5.61 -7.80
N GLU A 39 3.26 5.09 -8.93
CA GLU A 39 1.95 4.49 -9.09
C GLU A 39 2.08 2.97 -9.09
N ILE A 40 1.22 2.29 -8.34
CA ILE A 40 1.27 0.84 -8.14
C ILE A 40 -0.13 0.30 -8.38
N LEU A 41 -0.24 -0.59 -9.35
CA LEU A 41 -1.47 -1.30 -9.63
C LEU A 41 -1.61 -2.49 -8.68
N VAL A 42 -2.68 -2.50 -7.90
CA VAL A 42 -2.95 -3.51 -6.88
C VAL A 42 -4.33 -4.10 -7.12
N VAL A 43 -4.43 -5.42 -7.13
CA VAL A 43 -5.70 -6.11 -7.31
C VAL A 43 -6.29 -6.54 -5.96
N ASP A 44 -7.57 -6.24 -5.76
CA ASP A 44 -8.29 -6.61 -4.53
C ASP A 44 -8.84 -8.05 -4.56
N MET A 45 -9.53 -8.44 -3.48
CA MET A 45 -10.13 -9.76 -3.32
C MET A 45 -11.20 -10.09 -4.37
N GLN A 46 -11.81 -9.09 -5.00
CA GLN A 46 -12.82 -9.26 -6.04
C GLN A 46 -12.22 -9.26 -7.46
N GLY A 47 -10.90 -9.13 -7.58
CA GLY A 47 -10.22 -9.02 -8.86
C GLY A 47 -10.24 -7.60 -9.44
N ASN A 48 -10.69 -6.60 -8.69
CA ASN A 48 -10.74 -5.22 -9.18
C ASN A 48 -9.36 -4.55 -9.07
N PRO A 49 -8.91 -3.85 -10.13
CA PRO A 49 -7.65 -3.12 -10.10
C PRO A 49 -7.80 -1.76 -9.40
N TRP A 50 -6.86 -1.45 -8.51
CA TRP A 50 -6.73 -0.18 -7.81
C TRP A 50 -5.37 0.44 -8.09
N ASN A 51 -5.34 1.69 -8.54
CA ASN A 51 -4.08 2.41 -8.76
C ASN A 51 -3.71 3.24 -7.53
N PHE A 52 -2.77 2.74 -6.73
CA PHE A 52 -2.30 3.43 -5.53
C PHE A 52 -1.09 4.29 -5.84
N VAL A 53 -1.13 5.54 -5.37
CA VAL A 53 0.01 6.46 -5.50
C VAL A 53 0.73 6.59 -4.18
N CYS A 54 1.98 6.10 -4.16
CA CYS A 54 2.89 6.27 -3.06
C CYS A 54 3.70 7.57 -3.24
N PHE A 55 3.75 8.37 -2.19
CA PHE A 55 4.60 9.55 -2.12
C PHE A 55 5.76 9.30 -1.16
N THR A 56 6.99 9.50 -1.63
CA THR A 56 8.21 9.53 -0.81
C THR A 56 8.79 10.96 -0.93
N LYS A 57 9.25 11.59 0.16
CA LYS A 57 9.88 12.92 0.06
C LYS A 57 11.39 12.81 0.30
N SER A 58 12.15 13.45 -0.59
CA SER A 58 13.54 13.85 -0.31
C SER A 58 13.53 15.20 0.41
N GLY A 59 14.25 15.31 1.53
CA GLY A 59 14.55 16.59 2.19
C GLY A 59 13.85 16.81 3.55
N ASN A 60 14.63 17.36 4.47
CA ASN A 60 14.43 17.41 5.93
C ASN A 60 13.08 17.98 6.42
N LYS A 61 12.60 17.31 7.48
CA LYS A 61 11.55 17.69 8.47
C LYS A 61 10.11 17.19 8.18
N GLN A 62 9.78 16.14 8.93
CA GLN A 62 8.45 15.76 9.48
C GLN A 62 7.49 14.86 8.70
N LEU A 63 7.81 14.35 7.50
CA LEU A 63 7.20 13.09 7.06
C LEU A 63 8.25 12.13 6.49
N PRO A 64 8.99 11.41 7.35
CA PRO A 64 10.03 10.47 6.92
C PRO A 64 9.48 9.18 6.30
N LYS A 65 8.15 8.97 6.27
CA LYS A 65 7.53 7.71 5.89
C LYS A 65 6.83 7.80 4.54
N PRO A 66 7.07 6.87 3.60
CA PRO A 66 6.26 6.69 2.41
C PRO A 66 4.78 6.53 2.76
N VAL A 67 3.91 7.21 2.01
CA VAL A 67 2.46 7.15 2.23
C VAL A 67 1.72 6.90 0.92
N PHE A 68 0.84 5.91 0.92
CA PHE A 68 -0.17 5.73 -0.11
C PHE A 68 -1.35 6.65 0.16
N LYS A 69 -1.56 7.63 -0.72
CA LYS A 69 -2.68 8.59 -0.56
C LYS A 69 -3.75 8.38 -1.61
N LYS A 70 -3.44 8.69 -2.86
CA LYS A 70 -4.40 8.57 -3.97
C LYS A 70 -4.66 7.10 -4.26
N GLY A 71 -5.91 6.76 -4.57
CA GLY A 71 -6.38 5.38 -4.74
C GLY A 71 -6.61 4.67 -3.40
N TRP A 72 -5.72 4.83 -2.41
CA TRP A 72 -5.90 4.23 -1.09
C TRP A 72 -7.15 4.74 -0.37
N LEU A 73 -7.37 6.06 -0.30
CA LEU A 73 -8.54 6.62 0.38
C LEU A 73 -9.86 6.19 -0.29
N GLU A 74 -9.85 6.08 -1.61
CA GLU A 74 -10.99 5.57 -2.39
C GLU A 74 -11.25 4.09 -2.08
N PHE A 75 -10.19 3.27 -2.02
CA PHE A 75 -10.27 1.87 -1.61
C PHE A 75 -10.80 1.70 -0.18
N ALA A 76 -10.26 2.49 0.76
CA ALA A 76 -10.67 2.43 2.16
C ALA A 76 -12.15 2.80 2.34
N CYS A 77 -12.62 3.81 1.60
CA CYS A 77 -14.04 4.18 1.56
C CYS A 77 -14.89 3.07 0.94
N HIS A 78 -14.48 2.54 -0.22
CA HIS A 78 -15.22 1.49 -0.94
C HIS A 78 -15.39 0.21 -0.11
N TRP A 79 -14.33 -0.21 0.58
CA TRP A 79 -14.34 -1.39 1.45
C TRP A 79 -14.82 -1.10 2.87
N ASN A 80 -15.28 0.12 3.15
CA ASN A 80 -15.74 0.59 4.45
C ASN A 80 -14.77 0.24 5.60
N LEU A 81 -13.48 0.46 5.36
CA LEU A 81 -12.42 0.10 6.30
C LEU A 81 -12.44 0.99 7.53
N ALA A 82 -12.11 0.40 8.68
CA ALA A 82 -12.02 1.10 9.95
C ALA A 82 -10.64 0.93 10.58
N ALA A 83 -10.33 1.80 11.54
CA ALA A 83 -9.18 1.57 12.41
C ALA A 83 -9.36 0.24 13.15
N GLY A 84 -8.29 -0.56 13.22
CA GLY A 84 -8.33 -1.93 13.76
C GLY A 84 -8.47 -3.02 12.70
N THR A 85 -8.91 -2.70 11.47
CA THR A 85 -8.93 -3.66 10.36
C THR A 85 -7.52 -4.04 9.95
N THR A 86 -7.28 -5.31 9.62
CA THR A 86 -5.97 -5.75 9.13
C THR A 86 -5.98 -5.82 7.61
N ILE A 87 -4.95 -5.28 6.99
CA ILE A 87 -4.69 -5.48 5.57
C ILE A 87 -3.38 -6.24 5.36
N THR A 88 -3.28 -6.92 4.22
CA THR A 88 -2.03 -7.54 3.76
C THR A 88 -1.80 -7.18 2.29
N PHE A 89 -0.66 -6.57 1.99
CA PHE A 89 -0.12 -6.45 0.65
C PHE A 89 0.76 -7.66 0.34
N TYR A 90 0.57 -8.25 -0.82
CA TYR A 90 1.31 -9.41 -1.25
C TYR A 90 1.53 -9.40 -2.77
N LYS A 91 2.53 -10.13 -3.20
CA LYS A 91 2.85 -10.39 -4.60
C LYS A 91 2.50 -11.83 -4.93
N GLU A 92 1.74 -12.04 -5.99
CA GLU A 92 1.47 -13.36 -6.54
C GLU A 92 2.19 -13.48 -7.88
N ILE A 93 2.83 -14.62 -8.12
CA ILE A 93 3.51 -14.91 -9.38
C ILE A 93 2.65 -15.92 -10.12
N ASP A 94 2.08 -15.50 -11.23
CA ASP A 94 1.33 -16.36 -12.14
C ASP A 94 2.17 -16.63 -13.38
N GLN A 95 2.16 -17.87 -13.86
CA GLN A 95 2.98 -18.29 -15.00
C GLN A 95 2.51 -17.68 -16.33
N ALA A 96 1.24 -17.28 -16.45
CA ALA A 96 0.66 -16.70 -17.65
C ALA A 96 0.70 -15.16 -17.63
N THR A 97 0.44 -14.52 -16.49
CA THR A 97 0.37 -13.04 -16.40
C THR A 97 1.60 -12.39 -15.77
N GLY A 98 2.55 -13.18 -15.26
CA GLY A 98 3.69 -12.68 -14.52
C GLY A 98 3.34 -12.31 -13.07
N ALA A 99 4.14 -11.45 -12.46
CA ALA A 99 3.94 -11.06 -11.07
C ALA A 99 2.92 -9.91 -10.92
N GLN A 100 1.96 -10.07 -10.00
CA GLN A 100 0.93 -9.10 -9.71
C GLN A 100 0.93 -8.72 -8.23
N TYR A 101 0.78 -7.42 -7.94
CA TYR A 101 0.55 -6.95 -6.58
C TYR A 101 -0.93 -7.07 -6.23
N LYS A 102 -1.20 -7.54 -5.01
CA LYS A 102 -2.53 -7.77 -4.49
C LYS A 102 -2.66 -7.23 -3.08
N ILE A 103 -3.89 -6.92 -2.71
CA ILE A 103 -4.27 -6.53 -1.35
C ILE A 103 -5.39 -7.43 -0.87
N ARG A 104 -5.33 -7.81 0.41
CA ARG A 104 -6.47 -8.42 1.10
C ARG A 104 -6.81 -7.71 2.39
N VAL A 105 -8.11 -7.67 2.69
CA VAL A 105 -8.68 -7.19 3.96
C VAL A 105 -9.00 -8.42 4.83
N ARG A 106 -8.69 -8.35 6.12
CA ARG A 106 -8.91 -9.40 7.12
C ARG A 106 -9.64 -8.86 8.34
#